data_AF-A0A9D0CES0-F1
#
_entry.id   AF-A0A9D0CES0-F1
#
_cell.length_a   1.000
_cell.length_b   1.000
_cell.length_c   1.000
_cell.angle_alpha   90.00
_cell.angle_beta   90.00
_cell.angle_gamma   90.00
#
_symmetry.space_group_name_H-M   'P 1'
#
loop_
_entity.id
_entity.type
_entity.pdbx_description
1 polymer ?
#
loop_
_entity_poly.entity_id
_entity_poly.type
_entity_poly.pdbx_seq_one_letter_code
_entity_poly.pdbx_strand_id
1 'polypeptide(L)'
;MLKFIFLTLFFFNFLFSGTLQNNLWSKGETLITFLNKHNISKDIYFNLSKTDKELCSEIVAGVEYQTFTDNNGALLHTLIPISEEMQIYINQDLNNSYQLDIIPIVFEAKEEMLVFPLESSPYEDILAHTKNKKLANEFIRIFRKSINFRRLHKNDMIAIKYTQKIRMGKYFGRPVIHGVYVKMKYQKDKYVFSNDADGRYYDEKGRSLTSVFFKVPLRYSRISSKFTYKRFHPILKRYRAHLGVDFAAPTGRKIWSTADGKVVHKGRKGGYGHTVIVKHPNGYKSLYAHMSKYSSRIKVGSRVKQGQLVGYVGTSGRSTGPHLHFGLYKNGRAVDPLKVMRYSKKVLSGKEKKQYLALIKPLKEELTKLNVTENNLKIEKFDLTVPLNNKSASVNLTNSSI
;
A
#
# COMPACT_ATOMS: atom_id res chain seq x y z
N MET A 1 34.68 50.55 -49.18
CA MET A 1 34.83 50.82 -47.73
C MET A 1 33.44 50.89 -47.11
N LEU A 2 32.88 49.78 -46.61
CA LEU A 2 32.03 49.74 -45.41
C LEU A 2 31.74 48.27 -45.06
N LYS A 3 32.03 47.93 -43.81
CA LYS A 3 32.15 46.56 -43.28
C LYS A 3 30.77 45.96 -42.97
N PHE A 4 30.53 44.72 -43.38
CA PHE A 4 29.47 43.88 -42.83
C PHE A 4 29.83 43.54 -41.37
N ILE A 5 29.02 44.00 -40.42
CA ILE A 5 29.12 43.59 -39.02
C ILE A 5 28.29 42.30 -38.87
N PHE A 6 28.98 41.18 -38.73
CA PHE A 6 28.40 39.89 -38.35
C PHE A 6 27.97 39.99 -36.88
N LEU A 7 26.67 40.03 -36.62
CA LEU A 7 26.12 39.88 -35.28
C LEU A 7 25.99 38.39 -34.98
N THR A 8 27.02 37.80 -34.37
CA THR A 8 26.96 36.44 -33.83
C THR A 8 25.97 36.40 -32.67
N LEU A 9 24.76 35.93 -32.95
CA LEU A 9 23.77 35.58 -31.92
C LEU A 9 24.32 34.39 -31.12
N PHE A 10 24.92 34.65 -29.96
CA PHE A 10 25.24 33.63 -28.98
C PHE A 10 23.91 33.12 -28.40
N PHE A 11 23.38 32.04 -28.98
CA PHE A 11 22.33 31.25 -28.33
C PHE A 11 22.94 30.63 -27.07
N PHE A 12 22.84 31.32 -25.94
CA PHE A 12 23.01 30.72 -24.62
C PHE A 12 21.89 29.69 -24.43
N ASN A 13 22.14 28.46 -24.85
CA ASN A 13 21.36 27.32 -24.39
C ASN A 13 21.68 27.14 -22.91
N PHE A 14 20.91 27.80 -22.04
CA PHE A 14 20.84 27.39 -20.64
C PHE A 14 20.22 26.00 -20.61
N LEU A 15 21.07 24.98 -20.66
CA LEU A 15 20.70 23.63 -20.26
C LEU A 15 20.34 23.71 -18.78
N PHE A 16 19.05 23.82 -18.47
CA PHE A 16 18.56 23.59 -17.11
C PHE A 16 18.82 22.12 -16.78
N SER A 17 19.99 21.86 -16.19
CA SER A 17 20.30 20.56 -15.60
C SER A 17 19.52 20.48 -14.29
N GLY A 18 18.53 19.59 -14.24
CA GLY A 18 17.85 19.26 -12.99
C GLY A 18 18.38 17.94 -12.47
N THR A 19 18.45 17.80 -11.15
CA THR A 19 18.92 16.58 -10.50
C THR A 19 17.74 15.79 -9.94
N LEU A 20 17.59 14.54 -10.37
CA LEU A 20 16.62 13.60 -9.81
C LEU A 20 17.25 12.79 -8.69
N GLN A 21 16.62 12.75 -7.53
CA GLN A 21 17.10 12.02 -6.35
C GLN A 21 16.00 11.14 -5.76
N ASN A 22 16.39 9.93 -5.34
CA ASN A 22 15.56 9.06 -4.51
C ASN A 22 15.92 9.26 -3.04
N ASN A 23 14.92 9.52 -2.23
CA ASN A 23 15.06 9.78 -0.81
C ASN A 23 14.18 8.82 0.00
N LEU A 24 14.51 8.63 1.28
CA LEU A 24 13.69 7.88 2.22
C LEU A 24 12.97 8.83 3.17
N TRP A 25 11.65 8.67 3.31
CA TRP A 25 10.86 9.48 4.22
C TRP A 25 11.24 9.19 5.67
N SER A 26 11.63 10.22 6.42
CA SER A 26 12.20 10.04 7.75
C SER A 26 11.15 9.70 8.80
N LYS A 27 11.56 8.99 9.86
CA LYS A 27 10.67 8.69 10.98
C LYS A 27 10.27 9.99 11.69
N GLY A 28 8.97 10.26 11.76
CA GLY A 28 8.41 11.47 12.38
C GLY A 28 8.22 12.64 11.41
N GLU A 29 8.73 12.53 10.19
CA GLU A 29 8.50 13.52 9.15
C GLU A 29 7.02 13.52 8.71
N THR A 30 6.47 14.71 8.52
CA THR A 30 5.13 14.97 8.02
C THR A 30 5.21 15.80 6.75
N LEU A 31 4.13 15.84 5.97
CA LEU A 31 4.11 16.71 4.79
C LEU A 31 4.39 18.17 5.15
N ILE A 32 3.88 18.66 6.29
CA ILE A 32 4.11 20.04 6.74
C ILE A 32 5.60 20.29 7.02
N THR A 33 6.28 19.36 7.69
CA THR A 33 7.72 19.51 7.98
C THR A 33 8.55 19.41 6.70
N PHE A 34 8.12 18.59 5.74
CA PHE A 34 8.72 18.53 4.41
C PHE A 34 8.59 19.86 3.66
N LEU A 35 7.39 20.46 3.63
CA LEU A 35 7.19 21.77 3.00
C LEU A 35 8.06 22.85 3.63
N ASN A 36 8.14 22.90 4.97
CA ASN A 36 9.02 23.84 5.67
C ASN A 36 10.49 23.65 5.30
N LYS A 37 10.97 22.40 5.23
CA LYS A 37 12.36 22.08 4.87
C LYS A 37 12.74 22.59 3.48
N HIS A 38 11.77 22.64 2.56
CA HIS A 38 11.96 23.11 1.19
C HIS A 38 11.50 24.57 0.98
N ASN A 39 11.22 25.32 2.05
CA ASN A 39 10.74 26.71 1.98
C ASN A 39 9.45 26.90 1.13
N ILE A 40 8.57 25.90 1.13
CA ILE A 40 7.29 25.92 0.40
C ILE A 40 6.17 26.38 1.33
N SER A 41 5.31 27.29 0.86
CA SER A 41 4.14 27.73 1.65
C SER A 41 3.26 26.54 2.05
N LYS A 42 2.88 26.51 3.32
CA LYS A 42 1.98 25.49 3.88
C LYS A 42 0.53 25.64 3.38
N ASP A 43 0.20 26.73 2.71
CA ASP A 43 -1.16 26.97 2.20
C ASP A 43 -1.57 25.92 1.17
N ILE A 44 -0.62 25.40 0.39
CA ILE A 44 -0.87 24.29 -0.55
C ILE A 44 -1.35 23.03 0.17
N TYR A 45 -0.98 22.85 1.44
CA TYR A 45 -1.57 21.85 2.31
C TYR A 45 -2.89 22.37 2.92
N PHE A 46 -2.92 23.55 3.56
CA PHE A 46 -4.09 24.01 4.30
C PHE A 46 -5.33 24.30 3.45
N ASN A 47 -5.18 24.47 2.14
CA ASN A 47 -6.28 24.64 1.18
C ASN A 47 -6.86 23.31 0.65
N LEU A 48 -6.20 22.18 0.92
CA LEU A 48 -6.70 20.86 0.49
C LEU A 48 -8.05 20.47 1.08
N SER A 49 -8.77 19.60 0.37
CA SER A 49 -9.98 18.96 0.88
C SER A 49 -9.68 18.12 2.14
N LYS A 50 -10.72 17.81 2.93
CA LYS A 50 -10.61 16.91 4.10
C LYS A 50 -9.92 15.59 3.74
N THR A 51 -10.45 14.92 2.72
CA THR A 51 -9.97 13.60 2.29
C THR A 51 -8.51 13.66 1.84
N ASP A 52 -8.12 14.72 1.13
CA ASP A 52 -6.75 14.85 0.65
C ASP A 52 -5.77 15.03 1.82
N LYS A 53 -6.17 15.69 2.91
CA LYS A 53 -5.34 15.82 4.12
C LYS A 53 -5.20 14.55 4.93
N GLU A 54 -6.25 13.74 4.98
CA GLU A 54 -6.18 12.38 5.54
C GLU A 54 -5.20 11.55 4.73
N LEU A 55 -5.28 11.60 3.40
CA LEU A 55 -4.35 10.95 2.49
C LEU A 55 -2.90 11.44 2.68
N CYS A 56 -2.67 12.74 2.88
CA CYS A 56 -1.33 13.25 3.24
C CYS A 56 -0.82 12.73 4.60
N SER A 57 -1.71 12.20 5.44
CA SER A 57 -1.34 11.61 6.74
C SER A 57 -1.00 10.11 6.63
N GLU A 58 -1.12 9.52 5.43
CA GLU A 58 -0.79 8.14 5.13
C GLU A 58 0.68 7.93 4.73
N ILE A 59 1.47 8.99 4.61
CA ILE A 59 2.91 8.86 4.37
C ILE A 59 3.54 8.08 5.54
N VAL A 60 4.26 7.01 5.21
CA VAL A 60 4.89 6.11 6.19
C VAL A 60 6.40 6.29 6.13
N ALA A 61 7.03 6.31 7.30
CA ALA A 61 8.49 6.29 7.39
C ALA A 61 9.12 5.13 6.62
N GLY A 62 10.22 5.40 5.92
CA GLY A 62 10.92 4.46 5.05
C GLY A 62 10.29 4.27 3.67
N VAL A 63 9.25 5.03 3.31
CA VAL A 63 8.81 5.08 1.90
C VAL A 63 9.83 5.83 1.06
N GLU A 64 10.18 5.26 -0.09
CA GLU A 64 11.00 5.94 -1.09
C GLU A 64 10.16 6.99 -1.80
N TYR A 65 10.70 8.19 -1.95
CA TYR A 65 10.10 9.30 -2.68
C TYR A 65 11.12 9.99 -3.57
N GLN A 66 10.64 10.67 -4.61
CA GLN A 66 11.49 11.31 -5.62
C GLN A 66 11.44 12.81 -5.48
N THR A 67 12.59 13.47 -5.60
CA THR A 67 12.70 14.92 -5.71
C THR A 67 13.47 15.27 -6.96
N PHE A 68 12.97 16.24 -7.71
CA PHE A 68 13.67 16.86 -8.81
C PHE A 68 14.00 18.30 -8.40
N THR A 69 15.27 18.65 -8.39
CA THR A 69 15.75 19.98 -7.99
C THR A 69 16.48 20.66 -9.13
N ASP A 70 16.51 21.99 -9.11
CA ASP A 70 17.37 22.78 -9.98
C ASP A 70 18.85 22.69 -9.54
N ASN A 71 19.73 23.39 -10.26
CA ASN A 71 21.16 23.49 -9.96
C ASN A 71 21.48 24.13 -8.60
N ASN A 72 20.55 24.92 -8.05
CA ASN A 72 20.70 25.59 -6.76
C ASN A 72 20.12 24.75 -5.61
N GLY A 73 19.57 23.56 -5.91
CA GLY A 73 18.92 22.69 -4.94
C GLY A 73 17.47 23.08 -4.61
N ALA A 74 16.89 24.05 -5.31
CA ALA A 74 15.48 24.39 -5.16
C ALA A 74 14.59 23.27 -5.73
N LEU A 75 13.50 22.94 -5.04
CA LEU A 75 12.63 21.83 -5.42
C LEU A 75 11.74 22.21 -6.61
N LEU A 76 11.94 21.59 -7.77
CA LEU A 76 11.07 21.80 -8.94
C LEU A 76 9.82 20.92 -8.86
N HIS A 77 9.97 19.65 -8.53
CA HIS A 77 8.83 18.78 -8.21
C HIS A 77 9.21 17.59 -7.32
N THR A 78 8.21 16.96 -6.70
CA THR A 78 8.38 15.73 -5.92
C THR A 78 7.21 14.76 -6.09
N LEU A 79 7.51 13.46 -6.02
CA LEU A 79 6.54 12.37 -6.02
C LEU A 79 6.68 11.57 -4.72
N ILE A 80 5.66 11.63 -3.86
CA ILE A 80 5.66 10.98 -2.53
C ILE A 80 4.55 9.94 -2.48
N PRO A 81 4.87 8.63 -2.53
CA PRO A 81 3.86 7.58 -2.42
C PRO A 81 3.13 7.60 -1.07
N ILE A 82 1.80 7.60 -1.12
CA ILE A 82 0.92 7.52 0.06
C ILE A 82 0.16 6.19 0.12
N SER A 83 0.21 5.43 -0.97
CA SER A 83 -0.29 4.06 -1.07
C SER A 83 0.40 3.36 -2.24
N GLU A 84 -0.03 2.14 -2.55
CA GLU A 84 0.43 1.41 -3.74
C GLU A 84 -0.31 1.85 -5.03
N GLU A 85 -1.19 2.86 -4.96
CA GLU A 85 -2.07 3.28 -6.06
C GLU A 85 -2.02 4.80 -6.30
N MET A 86 -1.71 5.58 -5.26
CA MET A 86 -1.73 7.04 -5.27
C MET A 86 -0.44 7.60 -4.64
N GLN A 87 0.00 8.74 -5.16
CA GLN A 87 1.13 9.52 -4.67
C GLN A 87 0.76 11.01 -4.63
N ILE A 88 1.39 11.74 -3.73
CA ILE A 88 1.37 13.20 -3.74
C ILE A 88 2.33 13.65 -4.84
N TYR A 89 1.89 14.61 -5.65
CA TYR A 89 2.69 15.34 -6.61
C TYR A 89 2.69 16.79 -6.19
N ILE A 90 3.88 17.32 -5.89
CA ILE A 90 4.07 18.75 -5.68
C ILE A 90 4.94 19.25 -6.81
N ASN A 91 4.52 20.31 -7.48
CA ASN A 91 5.25 20.91 -8.58
C ASN A 91 5.26 22.43 -8.46
N GLN A 92 6.38 23.01 -8.86
CA GLN A 92 6.52 24.44 -9.04
C GLN A 92 6.01 24.84 -10.42
N ASP A 93 5.26 25.94 -10.50
CA ASP A 93 4.85 26.56 -11.75
C ASP A 93 5.88 27.60 -12.23
N LEU A 94 5.63 28.19 -13.40
CA LEU A 94 6.51 29.20 -14.01
C LEU A 94 6.65 30.49 -13.18
N ASN A 95 5.72 30.73 -12.24
CA ASN A 95 5.72 31.90 -11.36
C ASN A 95 6.36 31.59 -10.00
N ASN A 96 7.11 30.49 -9.89
CA ASN A 96 7.72 29.98 -8.67
C ASN A 96 6.73 29.62 -7.55
N SER A 97 5.43 29.51 -7.86
CA SER A 97 4.40 29.08 -6.93
C SER A 97 4.24 27.55 -6.97
N TYR A 98 3.85 26.95 -5.86
CA TYR A 98 3.71 25.50 -5.76
C TYR A 98 2.25 25.08 -5.79
N GLN A 99 2.01 23.93 -6.40
CA GLN A 99 0.73 23.25 -6.38
C GLN A 99 0.90 21.84 -5.81
N LEU A 100 -0.18 21.30 -5.24
CA LEU A 100 -0.20 19.95 -4.67
C LEU A 100 -1.40 19.19 -5.22
N ASP A 101 -1.10 18.10 -5.92
CA ASP A 101 -2.06 17.13 -6.40
C ASP A 101 -1.85 15.75 -5.77
N ILE A 102 -2.91 14.95 -5.78
CA ILE A 102 -2.84 13.52 -5.46
C ILE A 102 -3.18 12.76 -6.73
N ILE A 103 -2.15 12.18 -7.33
CA ILE A 103 -2.24 11.54 -8.64
C ILE A 103 -2.05 10.02 -8.51
N PRO A 104 -2.58 9.23 -9.45
CA PRO A 104 -2.29 7.81 -9.50
C PRO A 104 -0.81 7.51 -9.71
N ILE A 105 -0.36 6.38 -9.17
CA ILE A 105 0.94 5.81 -9.49
C ILE A 105 0.83 5.00 -10.77
N VAL A 106 1.71 5.28 -11.72
CA VAL A 106 1.89 4.44 -12.92
C VAL A 106 2.79 3.27 -12.54
N PHE A 107 2.29 2.05 -12.75
CA PHE A 107 3.01 0.80 -12.54
C PHE A 107 2.46 -0.23 -13.52
N GLU A 108 3.27 -1.25 -13.80
CA GLU A 108 2.84 -2.46 -14.48
C GLU A 108 2.47 -3.51 -13.43
N ALA A 109 1.40 -4.28 -13.63
CA ALA A 109 1.07 -5.41 -12.78
C ALA A 109 1.25 -6.70 -13.57
N LYS A 110 2.23 -7.52 -13.18
CA LYS A 110 2.51 -8.80 -13.81
C LYS A 110 2.00 -9.93 -12.93
N GLU A 111 1.28 -10.86 -13.54
CA GLU A 111 0.87 -12.11 -12.91
C GLU A 111 1.88 -13.18 -13.26
N GLU A 112 2.41 -13.84 -12.24
CA GLU A 112 3.51 -14.79 -12.35
C GLU A 112 3.14 -16.09 -11.68
N MET A 113 3.76 -17.16 -12.16
CA MET A 113 3.79 -18.45 -11.48
C MET A 113 5.24 -18.81 -11.18
N LEU A 114 5.53 -19.07 -9.91
CA LEU A 114 6.81 -19.59 -9.47
C LEU A 114 6.62 -21.05 -9.04
N VAL A 115 7.32 -21.97 -9.70
CA VAL A 115 7.31 -23.40 -9.36
C VAL A 115 8.74 -23.89 -9.16
N PHE A 116 9.04 -24.45 -8.00
CA PHE A 116 10.39 -24.94 -7.67
C PHE A 116 10.36 -26.13 -6.71
N PRO A 117 11.36 -27.03 -6.76
CA PRO A 117 11.62 -27.99 -5.71
C PRO A 117 12.26 -27.30 -4.51
N LEU A 118 11.87 -27.70 -3.30
CA LEU A 118 12.46 -27.19 -2.08
C LEU A 118 13.89 -27.72 -1.93
N GLU A 119 14.84 -26.82 -1.69
CA GLU A 119 16.25 -27.16 -1.46
C GLU A 119 16.67 -26.91 -0.01
N SER A 120 16.29 -25.75 0.54
CA SER A 120 16.70 -25.32 1.87
C SER A 120 15.51 -25.03 2.79
N SER A 121 14.87 -23.88 2.60
CA SER A 121 13.65 -23.50 3.29
C SER A 121 12.78 -22.66 2.36
N PRO A 122 11.44 -22.65 2.54
CA PRO A 122 10.58 -21.91 1.64
C PRO A 122 10.91 -20.42 1.58
N TYR A 123 11.43 -19.84 2.67
CA TYR A 123 11.81 -18.43 2.67
C TYR A 123 13.03 -18.17 1.78
N GLU A 124 14.11 -18.93 2.00
CA GLU A 124 15.37 -18.76 1.28
C GLU A 124 15.22 -19.11 -0.20
N ASP A 125 14.52 -20.19 -0.54
CA ASP A 125 14.37 -20.63 -1.92
C ASP A 125 13.50 -19.62 -2.72
N ILE A 126 12.40 -19.11 -2.14
CA ILE A 126 11.62 -18.03 -2.78
C ILE A 126 12.49 -16.79 -2.96
N LEU A 127 13.31 -16.43 -1.97
CA LEU A 127 14.19 -15.27 -2.07
C LEU A 127 15.28 -15.46 -3.13
N ALA A 128 15.83 -16.67 -3.26
CA ALA A 128 16.83 -17.01 -4.26
C ALA A 128 16.25 -16.89 -5.67
N HIS A 129 15.08 -17.46 -5.91
CA HIS A 129 14.41 -17.43 -7.22
C HIS A 129 13.89 -16.04 -7.62
N THR A 130 13.45 -15.23 -6.65
CA THR A 130 12.71 -13.99 -6.96
C THR A 130 13.42 -12.71 -6.58
N LYS A 131 14.45 -12.78 -5.73
CA LYS A 131 15.04 -11.62 -5.04
C LYS A 131 13.99 -10.76 -4.30
N ASN A 132 12.78 -11.29 -4.06
CA ASN A 132 11.66 -10.56 -3.50
C ASN A 132 11.38 -10.96 -2.04
N LYS A 133 12.04 -10.26 -1.11
CA LYS A 133 11.82 -10.46 0.33
C LYS A 133 10.35 -10.32 0.73
N LYS A 134 9.56 -9.47 0.06
CA LYS A 134 8.14 -9.28 0.41
C LYS A 134 7.31 -10.51 0.05
N LEU A 135 7.60 -11.18 -1.06
CA LEU A 135 6.93 -12.42 -1.46
C LEU A 135 7.22 -13.56 -0.48
N ALA A 136 8.50 -13.79 -0.16
CA ALA A 136 8.90 -14.83 0.79
C ALA A 136 8.23 -14.62 2.17
N ASN A 137 8.24 -13.39 2.68
CA ASN A 137 7.56 -13.04 3.94
C ASN A 137 6.05 -13.25 3.87
N GLU A 138 5.42 -12.94 2.74
CA GLU A 138 3.99 -13.11 2.55
C GLU A 138 3.61 -14.60 2.55
N PHE A 139 4.38 -15.43 1.83
CA PHE A 139 4.23 -16.89 1.83
C PHE A 139 4.32 -17.48 3.25
N ILE A 140 5.40 -17.19 3.97
CA ILE A 140 5.62 -17.71 5.33
C ILE A 140 4.46 -17.31 6.25
N ARG A 141 3.98 -16.07 6.12
CA ARG A 141 2.87 -15.56 6.95
C ARG A 141 1.56 -16.29 6.70
N ILE A 142 1.22 -16.52 5.43
CA ILE A 142 -0.03 -17.20 5.04
C ILE A 142 -0.04 -18.62 5.60
N PHE A 143 1.10 -19.32 5.51
CA PHE A 143 1.21 -20.72 5.89
C PHE A 143 1.58 -20.98 7.35
N ARG A 144 1.98 -19.95 8.11
CA ARG A 144 2.41 -20.06 9.51
C ARG A 144 1.48 -20.86 10.43
N LYS A 145 0.17 -20.88 10.13
CA LYS A 145 -0.83 -21.64 10.90
C LYS A 145 -1.30 -22.93 10.23
N SER A 146 -1.08 -23.10 8.93
CA SER A 146 -1.59 -24.25 8.17
C SER A 146 -0.53 -25.32 7.92
N ILE A 147 0.74 -24.94 7.84
CA ILE A 147 1.87 -25.85 7.64
C ILE A 147 2.88 -25.67 8.76
N ASN A 148 3.30 -26.79 9.34
CA ASN A 148 4.55 -26.82 10.10
C ASN A 148 5.70 -27.00 9.10
N PHE A 149 6.40 -25.91 8.78
CA PHE A 149 7.46 -25.91 7.77
C PHE A 149 8.61 -26.89 8.08
N ARG A 150 8.77 -27.31 9.35
CA ARG A 150 9.78 -28.32 9.73
C ARG A 150 9.54 -29.69 9.11
N ARG A 151 8.33 -29.92 8.59
CA ARG A 151 7.94 -31.17 7.96
C ARG A 151 7.98 -31.11 6.43
N LEU A 152 8.52 -30.02 5.88
CA LEU A 152 8.87 -29.98 4.48
C LEU A 152 10.25 -30.60 4.30
N HIS A 153 10.41 -31.35 3.22
CA HIS A 153 11.64 -32.06 2.89
C HIS A 153 12.19 -31.56 1.57
N LYS A 154 13.49 -31.81 1.35
CA LYS A 154 14.12 -31.57 0.06
C LYS A 154 13.34 -32.28 -1.05
N ASN A 155 13.13 -31.59 -2.17
CA ASN A 155 12.32 -31.99 -3.32
C ASN A 155 10.79 -31.99 -3.13
N ASP A 156 10.27 -31.53 -1.99
CA ASP A 156 8.85 -31.12 -1.93
C ASP A 156 8.63 -29.97 -2.92
N MET A 157 7.55 -29.99 -3.71
CA MET A 157 7.32 -28.99 -4.75
C MET A 157 6.46 -27.84 -4.22
N ILE A 158 6.85 -26.61 -4.51
CA ILE A 158 6.07 -25.41 -4.19
C ILE A 158 5.71 -24.71 -5.50
N ALA A 159 4.42 -24.42 -5.68
CA ALA A 159 3.91 -23.57 -6.74
C ALA A 159 3.18 -22.36 -6.13
N ILE A 160 3.50 -21.16 -6.60
CA ILE A 160 2.94 -19.89 -6.12
C ILE A 160 2.46 -19.10 -7.32
N LYS A 161 1.17 -18.82 -7.38
CA LYS A 161 0.57 -17.86 -8.32
C LYS A 161 0.41 -16.52 -7.62
N TYR A 162 1.02 -15.47 -8.15
CA TYR A 162 0.96 -14.14 -7.54
C TYR A 162 1.00 -13.01 -8.57
N THR A 163 0.44 -11.87 -8.21
CA THR A 163 0.64 -10.61 -8.95
C THR A 163 1.68 -9.76 -8.24
N GLN A 164 2.62 -9.22 -9.01
CA GLN A 164 3.64 -8.28 -8.55
C GLN A 164 3.56 -7.00 -9.37
N LYS A 165 3.53 -5.85 -8.68
CA LYS A 165 3.64 -4.56 -9.34
C LYS A 165 5.09 -4.21 -9.61
N ILE A 166 5.35 -3.58 -10.74
CA ILE A 166 6.68 -3.15 -11.18
C ILE A 166 6.59 -1.68 -11.55
N ARG A 167 7.53 -0.89 -11.05
CA ARG A 167 7.67 0.53 -11.38
C ARG A 167 9.15 0.82 -11.57
N MET A 168 9.50 1.41 -12.72
CA MET A 168 10.88 1.82 -13.03
C MET A 168 11.87 0.67 -12.85
N GLY A 169 11.58 -0.46 -13.49
CA GLY A 169 12.40 -1.67 -13.41
C GLY A 169 12.40 -2.38 -12.04
N LYS A 170 11.78 -1.82 -10.99
CA LYS A 170 11.83 -2.37 -9.61
C LYS A 170 10.48 -2.87 -9.12
N TYR A 171 10.50 -3.83 -8.20
CA TYR A 171 9.29 -4.26 -7.51
C TYR A 171 8.68 -3.14 -6.67
N PHE A 172 7.42 -2.84 -6.98
CA PHE A 172 6.61 -1.84 -6.30
C PHE A 172 5.49 -2.50 -5.50
N GLY A 173 5.08 -1.88 -4.39
CA GLY A 173 4.03 -2.43 -3.52
C GLY A 173 4.36 -3.79 -2.92
N ARG A 174 3.32 -4.52 -2.51
CA ARG A 174 3.41 -5.89 -1.98
C ARG A 174 2.84 -6.88 -3.01
N PRO A 175 3.45 -8.05 -3.17
CA PRO A 175 2.89 -9.09 -4.02
C PRO A 175 1.55 -9.58 -3.45
N VAL A 176 0.62 -9.86 -4.34
CA VAL A 176 -0.67 -10.47 -4.01
C VAL A 176 -0.60 -11.93 -4.42
N ILE A 177 -0.47 -12.81 -3.43
CA ILE A 177 -0.55 -14.26 -3.67
C ILE A 177 -2.02 -14.62 -3.89
N HIS A 178 -2.31 -15.23 -5.04
CA HIS A 178 -3.65 -15.71 -5.42
C HIS A 178 -3.86 -17.15 -5.02
N GLY A 179 -2.84 -17.98 -5.23
CA GLY A 179 -2.90 -19.41 -4.95
C GLY A 179 -1.52 -19.97 -4.65
N VAL A 180 -1.48 -20.94 -3.75
CA VAL A 180 -0.29 -21.72 -3.44
C VAL A 180 -0.65 -23.18 -3.37
N TYR A 181 0.20 -24.00 -3.96
CA TYR A 181 0.18 -25.44 -3.83
C TYR A 181 1.53 -25.91 -3.30
N VAL A 182 1.50 -26.75 -2.27
CA VAL A 182 2.68 -27.41 -1.72
C VAL A 182 2.45 -28.91 -1.81
N LYS A 183 3.18 -29.56 -2.71
CA LYS A 183 3.21 -31.02 -2.86
C LYS A 183 4.21 -31.58 -1.86
N MET A 184 3.73 -32.40 -0.93
CA MET A 184 4.55 -32.92 0.16
C MET A 184 4.75 -34.44 -0.02
N LYS A 185 5.98 -34.93 0.15
CA LYS A 185 6.30 -36.35 -0.03
C LYS A 185 5.65 -37.26 1.00
N TYR A 186 5.67 -36.86 2.28
CA TYR A 186 5.24 -37.70 3.41
C TYR A 186 3.96 -37.22 4.08
N GLN A 187 3.31 -36.20 3.53
CA GLN A 187 2.10 -35.59 4.08
C GLN A 187 1.11 -35.29 2.97
N LYS A 188 -0.14 -35.03 3.37
CA LYS A 188 -1.14 -34.53 2.43
C LYS A 188 -0.74 -33.16 1.93
N ASP A 189 -0.85 -32.99 0.62
CA ASP A 189 -0.66 -31.73 -0.06
C ASP A 189 -1.51 -30.61 0.54
N LYS A 190 -1.03 -29.39 0.34
CA LYS A 190 -1.61 -28.20 0.93
C LYS A 190 -1.92 -27.19 -0.15
N TYR A 191 -3.10 -26.61 -0.04
CA TYR A 191 -3.57 -25.54 -0.90
C TYR A 191 -3.94 -24.33 -0.06
N VAL A 192 -3.66 -23.16 -0.60
CA VAL A 192 -4.14 -21.89 -0.07
C VAL A 192 -4.52 -20.98 -1.21
N PHE A 193 -5.70 -20.36 -1.10
CA PHE A 193 -6.17 -19.39 -2.08
C PHE A 193 -6.62 -18.10 -1.40
N SER A 194 -6.36 -16.96 -2.04
CA SER A 194 -6.99 -15.70 -1.68
C SER A 194 -8.49 -15.75 -2.01
N ASN A 195 -9.26 -14.93 -1.31
CA ASN A 195 -10.65 -14.68 -1.61
C ASN A 195 -10.88 -13.16 -1.71
N ASP A 196 -11.05 -12.64 -2.91
CA ASP A 196 -11.22 -11.20 -3.14
C ASP A 196 -12.49 -10.61 -2.54
N ALA A 197 -13.48 -11.47 -2.24
CA ALA A 197 -14.71 -11.08 -1.58
C ALA A 197 -14.47 -10.54 -0.15
N ASP A 198 -13.38 -10.98 0.51
CA ASP A 198 -13.06 -10.61 1.89
C ASP A 198 -11.59 -10.31 2.18
N GLY A 199 -10.70 -10.49 1.20
CA GLY A 199 -9.26 -10.29 1.32
C GLY A 199 -8.53 -11.29 2.21
N ARG A 200 -9.14 -12.44 2.50
CA ARG A 200 -8.58 -13.50 3.36
C ARG A 200 -8.09 -14.70 2.56
N TYR A 201 -7.40 -15.59 3.27
CA TYR A 201 -6.87 -16.84 2.75
C TYR A 201 -7.63 -18.03 3.31
N TYR A 202 -7.95 -18.98 2.44
CA TYR A 202 -8.69 -20.20 2.73
C TYR A 202 -7.99 -21.41 2.11
N ASP A 203 -8.20 -22.58 2.70
CA ASP A 203 -7.81 -23.85 2.08
C ASP A 203 -8.83 -24.31 1.03
N GLU A 204 -8.54 -25.42 0.34
CA GLU A 204 -9.37 -26.00 -0.72
C GLU A 204 -10.79 -26.44 -0.27
N LYS A 205 -11.06 -26.40 1.04
CA LYS A 205 -12.36 -26.73 1.64
C LYS A 205 -13.10 -25.49 2.17
N GLY A 206 -12.52 -24.30 2.00
CA GLY A 206 -13.06 -23.04 2.49
C GLY A 206 -12.82 -22.80 3.98
N ARG A 207 -11.85 -23.48 4.61
CA ARG A 207 -11.46 -23.21 6.00
C ARG A 207 -10.45 -22.06 6.02
N SER A 208 -10.76 -21.03 6.79
CA SER A 208 -9.95 -19.81 6.87
C SER A 208 -8.63 -20.08 7.57
N LEU A 209 -7.55 -19.63 6.96
CA LEU A 209 -6.22 -19.61 7.56
C LEU A 209 -5.94 -18.29 8.28
N THR A 210 -6.82 -17.31 8.10
CA THR A 210 -6.77 -16.01 8.77
C THR A 210 -7.57 -16.09 10.08
N SER A 211 -6.99 -15.66 11.19
CA SER A 211 -7.55 -15.89 12.54
C SER A 211 -8.07 -14.64 13.25
N VAL A 212 -8.07 -13.48 12.59
CA VAL A 212 -8.57 -12.25 13.20
C VAL A 212 -9.96 -11.95 12.64
N PHE A 213 -10.96 -11.97 13.52
CA PHE A 213 -12.33 -11.58 13.22
C PHE A 213 -12.56 -10.19 13.78
N PHE A 214 -12.88 -9.26 12.88
CA PHE A 214 -13.07 -7.86 13.21
C PHE A 214 -14.55 -7.55 13.43
N LYS A 215 -14.85 -6.75 14.45
CA LYS A 215 -16.21 -6.23 14.71
C LYS A 215 -16.29 -4.75 14.36
N VAL A 216 -17.49 -4.31 13.98
CA VAL A 216 -17.76 -2.88 13.79
C VAL A 216 -17.40 -2.11 15.07
N PRO A 217 -16.61 -1.02 14.99
CA PRO A 217 -16.03 -0.38 16.18
C PRO A 217 -16.99 0.56 16.92
N LEU A 218 -18.20 0.80 16.43
CA LEU A 218 -19.21 1.65 17.08
C LEU A 218 -20.61 1.37 16.54
N ARG A 219 -21.63 1.83 17.26
CA ARG A 219 -22.96 2.04 16.68
C ARG A 219 -22.94 3.34 15.88
N TYR A 220 -23.36 3.29 14.62
CA TYR A 220 -23.35 4.41 13.67
C TYR A 220 -24.74 4.59 13.03
N SER A 221 -25.03 5.77 12.49
CA SER A 221 -26.30 6.03 11.78
C SER A 221 -26.24 5.60 10.32
N ARG A 222 -25.16 5.97 9.62
CA ARG A 222 -24.88 5.56 8.24
C ARG A 222 -23.38 5.53 7.96
N ILE A 223 -23.00 4.90 6.86
CA ILE A 223 -21.66 5.04 6.28
C ILE A 223 -21.69 6.26 5.37
N SER A 224 -20.93 7.30 5.72
CA SER A 224 -20.87 8.55 4.94
C SER A 224 -19.88 8.49 3.78
N SER A 225 -18.83 7.67 3.90
CA SER A 225 -17.85 7.42 2.85
C SER A 225 -17.33 6.00 2.94
N LYS A 226 -17.28 5.29 1.81
CA LYS A 226 -16.79 3.92 1.69
C LYS A 226 -15.31 3.89 1.33
N PHE A 227 -14.68 2.75 1.56
CA PHE A 227 -13.30 2.50 1.14
C PHE A 227 -13.18 2.54 -0.38
N THR A 228 -12.10 3.14 -0.89
CA THR A 228 -11.67 2.99 -2.27
C THR A 228 -10.16 3.20 -2.40
N TYR A 229 -9.51 2.29 -3.12
CA TYR A 229 -8.10 2.44 -3.50
C TYR A 229 -7.89 3.63 -4.43
N LYS A 230 -8.81 3.82 -5.36
CA LYS A 230 -8.78 4.82 -6.43
C LYS A 230 -10.16 4.84 -7.10
N ARG A 231 -10.87 5.98 -7.07
CA ARG A 231 -12.15 6.18 -7.78
C ARG A 231 -12.11 7.49 -8.56
N PHE A 232 -12.48 7.45 -9.83
CA PHE A 232 -12.63 8.68 -10.62
C PHE A 232 -13.81 9.50 -10.10
N HIS A 233 -13.58 10.78 -9.83
CA HIS A 233 -14.63 11.71 -9.42
C HIS A 233 -15.10 12.49 -10.67
N PRO A 234 -16.33 12.30 -11.16
CA PRO A 234 -16.75 12.84 -12.45
C PRO A 234 -16.74 14.37 -12.50
N ILE A 235 -17.15 15.04 -11.40
CA ILE A 235 -17.19 16.51 -11.33
C ILE A 235 -15.78 17.12 -11.25
N LEU A 236 -14.96 16.66 -10.31
CA LEU A 236 -13.59 17.13 -10.11
C LEU A 236 -12.59 16.59 -11.17
N LYS A 237 -13.05 15.73 -12.08
CA LYS A 237 -12.27 15.05 -13.14
C LYS A 237 -10.92 14.48 -12.66
N ARG A 238 -10.86 14.00 -11.41
CA ARG A 238 -9.63 13.44 -10.81
C ARG A 238 -9.89 12.17 -10.02
N TYR A 239 -8.86 11.35 -9.86
CA TYR A 239 -8.92 10.15 -9.04
C TYR A 239 -8.80 10.50 -7.56
N ARG A 240 -9.64 9.89 -6.72
CA ARG A 240 -9.63 10.05 -5.27
C ARG A 240 -9.58 8.69 -4.58
N ALA A 241 -8.74 8.59 -3.56
CA ALA A 241 -8.70 7.45 -2.66
C ALA A 241 -9.42 7.79 -1.35
N HIS A 242 -9.90 6.75 -0.68
CA HIS A 242 -10.35 6.83 0.70
C HIS A 242 -9.93 5.52 1.37
N LEU A 243 -8.83 5.55 2.13
CA LEU A 243 -8.17 4.36 2.66
C LEU A 243 -8.77 3.87 4.00
N GLY A 244 -10.06 4.16 4.19
CA GLY A 244 -10.83 3.77 5.36
C GLY A 244 -12.34 3.83 5.08
N VAL A 245 -13.13 3.78 6.14
CA VAL A 245 -14.59 3.92 6.12
C VAL A 245 -14.99 4.98 7.11
N ASP A 246 -15.83 5.91 6.66
CA ASP A 246 -16.37 6.95 7.53
C ASP A 246 -17.72 6.52 8.08
N PHE A 247 -17.77 6.29 9.38
CA PHE A 247 -18.99 5.96 10.12
C PHE A 247 -19.55 7.23 10.77
N ALA A 248 -20.67 7.73 10.25
CA ALA A 248 -21.35 8.89 10.82
C ALA A 248 -21.93 8.54 12.19
N ALA A 249 -21.58 9.31 13.22
CA ALA A 249 -22.02 9.11 14.58
C ALA A 249 -21.85 10.42 15.37
N PRO A 250 -22.71 10.72 16.36
CA PRO A 250 -22.61 11.95 17.12
C PRO A 250 -21.32 12.00 17.95
N THR A 251 -20.83 13.21 18.21
CA THR A 251 -19.71 13.46 19.12
C THR A 251 -19.97 12.79 20.47
N GLY A 252 -18.94 12.19 21.06
CA GLY A 252 -19.05 11.46 22.32
C GLY A 252 -19.53 10.02 22.19
N ARG A 253 -19.90 9.54 20.99
CA ARG A 253 -20.22 8.12 20.78
C ARG A 253 -18.99 7.25 21.09
N LYS A 254 -19.17 6.20 21.90
CA LYS A 254 -18.11 5.25 22.27
C LYS A 254 -17.55 4.52 21.04
N ILE A 255 -16.23 4.43 20.97
CA ILE A 255 -15.45 3.70 19.98
C ILE A 255 -14.75 2.52 20.67
N TRP A 256 -14.90 1.32 20.12
CA TRP A 256 -14.43 0.07 20.68
C TRP A 256 -13.36 -0.57 19.79
N SER A 257 -12.45 -1.33 20.39
CA SER A 257 -11.43 -2.05 19.63
C SER A 257 -12.08 -3.14 18.79
N THR A 258 -11.81 -3.14 17.48
CA THR A 258 -12.38 -4.09 16.52
C THR A 258 -11.91 -5.53 16.74
N ALA A 259 -10.74 -5.73 17.35
CA ALA A 259 -10.16 -7.03 17.67
C ALA A 259 -9.13 -6.91 18.82
N ASP A 260 -8.67 -8.05 19.35
CA ASP A 260 -7.55 -8.13 20.29
C ASP A 260 -6.27 -7.54 19.65
N GLY A 261 -5.48 -6.80 20.41
CA GLY A 261 -4.27 -6.20 19.88
C GLY A 261 -3.42 -5.44 20.90
N LYS A 262 -2.44 -4.70 20.40
CA LYS A 262 -1.55 -3.82 21.15
C LYS A 262 -1.63 -2.41 20.57
N VAL A 263 -1.84 -1.41 21.40
CA VAL A 263 -1.85 0.00 20.98
C VAL A 263 -0.44 0.39 20.55
N VAL A 264 -0.31 0.88 19.32
CA VAL A 264 0.98 1.30 18.73
C VAL A 264 1.06 2.79 18.46
N HIS A 265 -0.08 3.49 18.46
CA HIS A 265 -0.14 4.95 18.36
C HIS A 265 -1.30 5.48 19.20
N LYS A 266 -1.07 6.59 19.89
CA LYS A 266 -2.09 7.42 20.54
C LYS A 266 -1.61 8.86 20.46
N GLY A 267 -2.33 9.72 19.76
CA GLY A 267 -1.94 11.12 19.62
C GLY A 267 -2.50 11.75 18.34
N ARG A 268 -2.18 13.03 18.13
CA ARG A 268 -2.52 13.71 16.89
C ARG A 268 -1.76 13.11 15.71
N LYS A 269 -2.39 12.98 14.55
CA LYS A 269 -1.77 12.51 13.31
C LYS A 269 -2.31 13.30 12.11
N GLY A 270 -1.72 14.47 11.84
CA GLY A 270 -2.05 15.28 10.66
C GLY A 270 -3.56 15.51 10.49
N GLY A 271 -4.05 15.26 9.27
CA GLY A 271 -5.45 15.39 8.89
C GLY A 271 -6.42 14.50 9.69
N TYR A 272 -5.94 13.35 10.19
CA TYR A 272 -6.75 12.46 11.04
C TYR A 272 -7.06 13.02 12.43
N GLY A 273 -6.36 14.08 12.87
CA GLY A 273 -6.57 14.62 14.21
C GLY A 273 -6.22 13.61 15.30
N HIS A 274 -7.02 13.54 16.37
CA HIS A 274 -6.81 12.58 17.45
C HIS A 274 -7.02 11.16 16.96
N THR A 275 -5.95 10.37 17.02
CA THR A 275 -5.89 9.05 16.41
C THR A 275 -5.38 8.00 17.39
N VAL A 276 -5.97 6.82 17.34
CA VAL A 276 -5.42 5.60 17.94
C VAL A 276 -5.15 4.58 16.84
N ILE A 277 -4.00 3.90 16.91
CA ILE A 277 -3.71 2.75 16.04
C ILE A 277 -3.46 1.53 16.93
N VAL A 278 -4.15 0.43 16.63
CA VAL A 278 -3.98 -0.85 17.30
C VAL A 278 -3.39 -1.85 16.31
N LYS A 279 -2.28 -2.48 16.69
CA LYS A 279 -1.67 -3.61 15.96
C LYS A 279 -2.32 -4.90 16.43
N HIS A 280 -2.76 -5.70 15.48
CA HIS A 280 -3.40 -7.00 15.70
C HIS A 280 -2.48 -8.14 15.23
N PRO A 281 -2.82 -9.40 15.57
CA PRO A 281 -2.12 -10.56 15.03
C PRO A 281 -2.14 -10.61 13.49
N ASN A 282 -1.22 -11.40 12.92
CA ASN A 282 -1.10 -11.66 11.47
C ASN A 282 -0.86 -10.40 10.61
N GLY A 283 -0.34 -9.34 11.23
CA GLY A 283 0.10 -8.11 10.53
C GLY A 283 -1.02 -7.11 10.25
N TYR A 284 -2.19 -7.27 10.87
CA TYR A 284 -3.25 -6.28 10.79
C TYR A 284 -2.98 -5.05 11.68
N LYS A 285 -3.46 -3.89 11.27
CA LYS A 285 -3.58 -2.68 12.09
C LYS A 285 -4.95 -2.03 11.86
N SER A 286 -5.60 -1.57 12.91
CA SER A 286 -6.79 -0.72 12.81
C SER A 286 -6.46 0.70 13.24
N LEU A 287 -6.96 1.70 12.51
CA LEU A 287 -6.81 3.12 12.77
C LEU A 287 -8.17 3.72 13.12
N TYR A 288 -8.24 4.47 14.21
CA TYR A 288 -9.43 5.17 14.70
C TYR A 288 -9.11 6.67 14.74
N ALA A 289 -9.70 7.46 13.85
CA ALA A 289 -9.38 8.87 13.67
C ALA A 289 -10.55 9.82 14.00
N HIS A 290 -10.28 11.12 13.96
CA HIS A 290 -11.20 12.21 14.28
C HIS A 290 -11.81 12.15 15.69
N MET A 291 -11.11 11.50 16.62
CA MET A 291 -11.63 11.28 17.97
C MET A 291 -11.78 12.61 18.73
N SER A 292 -12.80 12.74 19.59
CA SER A 292 -12.90 13.87 20.52
C SER A 292 -11.96 13.67 21.70
N LYS A 293 -11.97 12.46 22.26
CA LYS A 293 -11.24 12.08 23.46
C LYS A 293 -10.78 10.62 23.39
N TYR A 294 -9.62 10.35 23.98
CA TYR A 294 -9.12 8.98 24.19
C TYR A 294 -9.70 8.39 25.47
N SER A 295 -9.90 7.07 25.49
CA SER A 295 -10.16 6.35 26.75
C SER A 295 -8.95 6.50 27.68
N SER A 296 -9.20 6.71 28.98
CA SER A 296 -8.14 6.83 29.99
C SER A 296 -7.31 5.55 30.13
N ARG A 297 -7.91 4.39 29.80
CA ARG A 297 -7.27 3.07 29.84
C ARG A 297 -6.38 2.78 28.62
N ILE A 298 -6.36 3.65 27.62
CA ILE A 298 -5.55 3.46 26.41
C ILE A 298 -4.22 4.19 26.54
N LYS A 299 -3.14 3.42 26.47
CA LYS A 299 -1.74 3.90 26.45
C LYS A 299 -0.97 3.19 25.35
N VAL A 300 0.01 3.84 24.73
CA VAL A 300 0.91 3.18 23.77
C VAL A 300 1.60 2.01 24.49
N GLY A 301 1.67 0.85 23.83
CA GLY A 301 2.21 -0.37 24.40
C GLY A 301 1.20 -1.27 25.14
N SER A 302 0.05 -0.73 25.56
CA SER A 302 -0.98 -1.52 26.26
C SER A 302 -1.66 -2.54 25.33
N ARG A 303 -2.04 -3.69 25.88
CA ARG A 303 -2.91 -4.65 25.20
C ARG A 303 -4.36 -4.20 25.31
N VAL A 304 -5.12 -4.43 24.25
CA VAL A 304 -6.56 -4.19 24.20
C VAL A 304 -7.29 -5.46 23.79
N LYS A 305 -8.44 -5.70 24.40
CA LYS A 305 -9.36 -6.77 24.00
C LYS A 305 -10.37 -6.28 22.96
N GLN A 306 -10.84 -7.18 22.11
CA GLN A 306 -11.99 -6.89 21.25
C GLN A 306 -13.15 -6.37 22.11
N GLY A 307 -13.79 -5.27 21.68
CA GLY A 307 -14.86 -4.64 22.43
C GLY A 307 -14.39 -3.75 23.60
N GLN A 308 -13.09 -3.61 23.84
CA GLN A 308 -12.57 -2.66 24.83
C GLN A 308 -12.72 -1.22 24.35
N LEU A 309 -13.10 -0.31 25.24
CA LEU A 309 -13.26 1.12 24.93
C LEU A 309 -11.91 1.76 24.53
N VAL A 310 -11.86 2.29 23.32
CA VAL A 310 -10.70 2.98 22.75
C VAL A 310 -10.82 4.50 22.96
N GLY A 311 -12.02 5.04 22.84
CA GLY A 311 -12.30 6.47 23.08
C GLY A 311 -13.64 6.88 22.50
N TYR A 312 -13.73 8.10 22.00
CA TYR A 312 -15.00 8.73 21.65
C TYR A 312 -14.95 9.45 20.31
N VAL A 313 -16.02 9.35 19.54
CA VAL A 313 -16.20 10.06 18.27
C VAL A 313 -16.12 11.56 18.48
N GLY A 314 -15.55 12.26 17.52
CA GLY A 314 -15.47 13.72 17.51
C GLY A 314 -15.39 14.26 16.10
N THR A 315 -14.74 15.42 15.98
CA THR A 315 -14.50 16.11 14.71
C THR A 315 -13.09 16.71 14.67
N SER A 316 -12.14 16.10 15.40
CA SER A 316 -10.76 16.62 15.47
C SER A 316 -10.00 16.38 14.16
N GLY A 317 -8.93 17.14 13.95
CA GLY A 317 -8.26 17.17 12.64
C GLY A 317 -9.08 18.02 11.68
N ARG A 318 -9.21 17.61 10.42
CA ARG A 318 -10.14 18.26 9.50
C ARG A 318 -11.29 17.35 9.23
N SER A 319 -12.44 17.73 9.77
CA SER A 319 -13.67 16.98 9.72
C SER A 319 -14.83 17.94 9.49
N THR A 320 -15.70 17.61 8.53
CA THR A 320 -16.87 18.46 8.20
C THR A 320 -18.03 18.23 9.17
N GLY A 321 -18.02 17.13 9.91
CA GLY A 321 -19.02 16.82 10.93
C GLY A 321 -18.67 15.55 11.71
N PRO A 322 -19.36 15.26 12.83
CA PRO A 322 -19.01 14.13 13.68
C PRO A 322 -19.08 12.77 12.98
N HIS A 323 -17.94 12.07 12.94
CA HIS A 323 -17.82 10.72 12.39
C HIS A 323 -16.55 10.04 12.91
N LEU A 324 -16.48 8.72 12.77
CA LEU A 324 -15.25 7.95 12.90
C LEU A 324 -14.71 7.61 11.52
N HIS A 325 -13.51 8.08 11.19
CA HIS A 325 -12.73 7.49 10.11
C HIS A 325 -12.05 6.22 10.65
N PHE A 326 -12.39 5.07 10.06
CA PHE A 326 -11.85 3.76 10.44
C PHE A 326 -11.02 3.17 9.30
N GLY A 327 -9.71 3.12 9.49
CA GLY A 327 -8.78 2.46 8.57
C GLY A 327 -8.47 1.03 9.02
N LEU A 328 -8.34 0.11 8.07
CA LEU A 328 -7.84 -1.24 8.33
C LEU A 328 -6.70 -1.53 7.36
N TYR A 329 -5.57 -2.01 7.89
CA TYR A 329 -4.36 -2.25 7.10
C TYR A 329 -3.89 -3.67 7.34
N LYS A 330 -3.48 -4.36 6.27
CA LYS A 330 -2.85 -5.68 6.30
C LYS A 330 -1.43 -5.50 5.80
N ASN A 331 -0.46 -5.63 6.70
CA ASN A 331 0.96 -5.42 6.44
C ASN A 331 1.30 -4.07 5.76
N GLY A 332 0.66 -2.99 6.19
CA GLY A 332 0.91 -1.65 5.66
C GLY A 332 0.10 -1.29 4.42
N ARG A 333 -0.54 -2.25 3.74
CA ARG A 333 -1.52 -1.97 2.69
C ARG A 333 -2.91 -1.77 3.32
N ALA A 334 -3.57 -0.66 3.00
CA ALA A 334 -4.96 -0.44 3.39
C ALA A 334 -5.87 -1.48 2.73
N VAL A 335 -6.86 -2.00 3.45
CA VAL A 335 -7.82 -3.00 2.96
C VAL A 335 -9.23 -2.54 3.33
N ASP A 336 -10.21 -2.90 2.49
CA ASP A 336 -11.61 -2.52 2.73
C ASP A 336 -12.12 -3.13 4.06
N PRO A 337 -12.37 -2.29 5.09
CA PRO A 337 -12.83 -2.78 6.37
C PRO A 337 -14.18 -3.50 6.29
N LEU A 338 -15.09 -3.07 5.40
CA LEU A 338 -16.43 -3.65 5.27
C LEU A 338 -16.36 -5.08 4.70
N LYS A 339 -15.52 -5.29 3.68
CA LYS A 339 -15.27 -6.64 3.14
C LYS A 339 -14.67 -7.56 4.19
N VAL A 340 -13.67 -7.08 4.93
CA VAL A 340 -12.98 -7.89 5.94
C VAL A 340 -13.89 -8.20 7.14
N MET A 341 -14.74 -7.27 7.57
CA MET A 341 -15.65 -7.46 8.72
C MET A 341 -16.88 -8.31 8.39
N ARG A 342 -17.27 -8.44 7.12
CA ARG A 342 -18.46 -9.21 6.70
C ARG A 342 -18.41 -10.68 7.13
N TYR A 343 -17.21 -11.25 7.24
CA TYR A 343 -17.02 -12.68 7.48
C TYR A 343 -16.52 -12.94 8.90
N SER A 344 -17.39 -13.48 9.77
CA SER A 344 -17.06 -13.84 11.15
C SER A 344 -16.75 -15.34 11.34
N LYS A 345 -16.97 -16.16 10.31
CA LYS A 345 -16.83 -17.62 10.39
C LYS A 345 -15.43 -18.10 10.03
N LYS A 346 -14.98 -19.13 10.74
CA LYS A 346 -13.73 -19.85 10.43
C LYS A 346 -13.83 -20.70 9.17
N VAL A 347 -15.04 -21.05 8.72
CA VAL A 347 -15.26 -21.88 7.53
C VAL A 347 -16.38 -21.25 6.71
N LEU A 348 -16.17 -21.13 5.40
CA LEU A 348 -17.19 -20.67 4.46
C LEU A 348 -18.36 -21.67 4.40
N SER A 349 -19.57 -21.17 4.21
CA SER A 349 -20.79 -21.98 4.16
C SER A 349 -21.76 -21.50 3.08
N GLY A 350 -22.67 -22.36 2.63
CA GLY A 350 -23.74 -22.01 1.69
C GLY A 350 -23.22 -21.38 0.38
N LYS A 351 -23.86 -20.28 -0.05
CA LYS A 351 -23.55 -19.57 -1.30
C LYS A 351 -22.09 -19.11 -1.37
N GLU A 352 -21.53 -18.65 -0.26
CA GLU A 352 -20.15 -18.15 -0.18
C GLU A 352 -19.14 -19.26 -0.45
N LYS A 353 -19.37 -20.45 0.12
CA LYS A 353 -18.51 -21.62 -0.15
C LYS A 353 -18.62 -22.07 -1.60
N LYS A 354 -19.83 -22.11 -2.17
CA LYS A 354 -20.05 -22.50 -3.58
C LYS A 354 -19.33 -21.55 -4.53
N GLN A 355 -19.43 -20.24 -4.31
CA GLN A 355 -18.74 -19.22 -5.10
C GLN A 355 -17.22 -19.35 -4.97
N TYR A 356 -16.71 -19.50 -3.74
CA TYR A 356 -15.28 -19.69 -3.51
C TYR A 356 -14.73 -20.93 -4.22
N LEU A 357 -15.38 -22.09 -4.09
CA LEU A 357 -14.93 -23.33 -4.71
C LEU A 357 -14.93 -23.25 -6.25
N ALA A 358 -15.90 -22.55 -6.84
CA ALA A 358 -15.93 -22.31 -8.28
C ALA A 358 -14.77 -21.41 -8.74
N LEU A 359 -14.43 -20.36 -7.97
CA LEU A 359 -13.33 -19.44 -8.28
C LEU A 359 -11.97 -20.13 -8.22
N ILE A 360 -11.73 -20.99 -7.21
CA ILE A 360 -10.40 -21.61 -7.03
C ILE A 360 -10.18 -22.82 -7.94
N LYS A 361 -11.23 -23.41 -8.53
CA LYS A 361 -11.11 -24.63 -9.35
C LYS A 361 -10.09 -24.49 -10.49
N PRO A 362 -10.19 -23.50 -11.40
CA PRO A 362 -9.23 -23.37 -12.50
C PRO A 362 -7.80 -23.09 -11.99
N LEU A 363 -7.67 -22.23 -10.98
CA LEU A 363 -6.37 -21.90 -10.38
C LEU A 363 -5.72 -23.12 -9.70
N LYS A 364 -6.53 -23.98 -9.07
CA LYS A 364 -6.06 -25.23 -8.47
C LYS A 364 -5.51 -26.17 -9.55
N GLU A 365 -6.24 -26.33 -10.65
CA GLU A 365 -5.81 -27.14 -11.80
C GLU A 365 -4.50 -26.62 -12.40
N GLU A 366 -4.38 -25.29 -12.57
CA GLU A 366 -3.16 -24.62 -13.06
C GLU A 366 -1.95 -24.91 -12.15
N LEU A 367 -2.09 -24.70 -10.82
CA LEU A 367 -1.02 -24.91 -9.85
C LEU A 367 -0.55 -26.37 -9.78
N THR A 368 -1.46 -27.33 -9.99
CA THR A 368 -1.11 -28.76 -9.89
C THR A 368 -0.30 -29.29 -11.07
N LYS A 369 -0.21 -28.54 -12.18
CA LYS A 369 0.61 -28.95 -13.33
C LYS A 369 2.10 -29.01 -12.97
N LEU A 370 2.55 -28.23 -11.98
CA LEU A 370 3.93 -28.21 -11.48
C LEU A 370 4.99 -28.07 -12.58
N ASN A 371 4.68 -27.32 -13.64
CA ASN A 371 5.64 -26.99 -14.67
C ASN A 371 6.68 -26.04 -14.05
N VAL A 372 7.88 -26.57 -13.79
CA VAL A 372 9.00 -25.79 -13.26
C VAL A 372 9.24 -24.61 -14.20
N THR A 373 9.23 -23.42 -13.63
CA THR A 373 9.32 -22.16 -14.36
C THR A 373 10.62 -21.49 -13.99
N GLU A 374 11.42 -21.15 -14.99
CA GLU A 374 12.48 -20.17 -14.77
C GLU A 374 11.82 -18.80 -14.57
N ASN A 375 12.15 -18.15 -13.46
CA ASN A 375 11.56 -16.85 -13.14
C ASN A 375 12.11 -15.81 -14.12
N ASN A 376 11.32 -15.48 -15.15
CA ASN A 376 11.74 -14.63 -16.26
C ASN A 376 11.59 -13.11 -16.00
N LEU A 377 11.22 -12.72 -14.78
CA LEU A 377 11.17 -11.31 -14.40
C LEU A 377 12.57 -10.71 -14.33
N LYS A 378 13.05 -10.19 -15.48
CA LYS A 378 14.24 -9.33 -15.55
C LYS A 378 13.92 -7.99 -14.89
N ILE A 379 14.24 -7.89 -13.61
CA ILE A 379 14.27 -6.63 -12.87
C ILE A 379 15.56 -5.91 -13.28
N GLU A 380 15.46 -4.92 -14.16
CA GLU A 380 16.61 -4.08 -14.46
C GLU A 380 16.94 -3.19 -13.24
N LYS A 381 18.23 -3.08 -12.92
CA LYS A 381 18.70 -2.07 -11.97
C LYS A 381 18.53 -0.70 -12.61
N PHE A 382 17.39 -0.07 -12.37
CA PHE A 382 17.20 1.33 -12.73
C PHE A 382 17.89 2.21 -11.67
N ASP A 383 19.12 2.65 -11.97
CA ASP A 383 19.82 3.67 -11.19
C ASP A 383 19.37 5.05 -11.65
N LEU A 384 18.77 5.77 -10.71
CA LEU A 384 18.10 7.07 -10.95
C LEU A 384 19.02 8.27 -10.78
N THR A 385 20.28 8.04 -10.44
CA THR A 385 21.32 9.08 -10.43
C THR A 385 21.84 9.28 -11.84
N VAL A 386 20.99 9.80 -12.72
CA VAL A 386 21.43 10.30 -14.03
C VAL A 386 21.48 11.81 -13.92
N PRO A 387 22.65 12.44 -13.76
CA PRO A 387 22.78 13.85 -14.10
C PRO A 387 22.40 13.97 -15.58
N LEU A 388 21.46 14.86 -15.92
CA LEU A 388 21.03 15.16 -17.29
C LEU A 388 22.13 15.92 -18.06
N ASN A 389 23.36 15.40 -18.07
CA ASN A 389 24.51 15.99 -18.77
C ASN A 389 24.97 15.20 -20.00
N ASN A 390 24.35 14.07 -20.33
CA ASN A 390 24.76 13.33 -21.53
C ASN A 390 23.89 13.69 -22.74
N LYS A 391 24.43 14.58 -23.58
CA LYS A 391 24.10 14.68 -25.01
C LYS A 391 24.53 13.39 -25.74
N SER A 392 23.82 12.29 -25.54
CA SER A 392 23.85 11.09 -26.40
C SER A 392 23.07 9.93 -25.78
N ALA A 393 21.76 10.07 -25.67
CA ALA A 393 20.90 8.90 -25.53
C ALA A 393 19.67 9.11 -26.42
N SER A 394 19.84 8.89 -27.71
CA SER A 394 18.73 8.56 -28.60
C SER A 394 18.14 7.23 -28.12
N VAL A 395 17.19 7.29 -27.18
CA VAL A 395 16.30 6.17 -26.92
C VAL A 395 15.38 6.10 -28.14
N ASN A 396 15.74 5.22 -29.06
CA ASN A 396 14.84 4.81 -30.15
C ASN A 396 13.59 4.19 -29.53
N LEU A 397 12.53 4.99 -29.41
CA LEU A 397 11.17 4.51 -29.30
C LEU A 397 10.74 4.01 -30.68
N THR A 398 11.30 2.88 -31.10
CA THR A 398 10.77 2.13 -32.25
C THR A 398 9.84 1.04 -31.74
N ASN A 399 8.56 1.24 -32.06
CA ASN A 399 7.51 0.26 -32.24
C ASN A 399 7.88 -1.21 -31.96
N SER A 400 7.11 -1.85 -31.07
CA SER A 400 6.61 -3.18 -31.40
C SER A 400 5.17 -3.32 -30.91
N SER A 401 4.38 -3.75 -31.87
CA SER A 401 2.95 -3.94 -31.91
C SER A 401 2.58 -5.31 -31.33
N ILE A 402 1.31 -5.42 -30.92
CA ILE A 402 0.55 -6.63 -30.51
C ILE A 402 0.66 -6.99 -29.03
#